data_AF-A0A958VZ97-F1
#
_entry.id   AF-A0A958VZ97-F1
#
_cell.length_a   1.000
_cell.length_b   1.000
_cell.length_c   1.000
_cell.angle_alpha   90.00
_cell.angle_beta   90.00
_cell.angle_gamma   90.00
#
_symmetry.space_group_name_H-M   'P 1'
#
loop_
_entity.id
_entity.type
_entity.pdbx_description
1 polymer ?
#
loop_
_entity_poly.entity_id
_entity_poly.type
_entity_poly.pdbx_seq_one_letter_code
_entity_poly.pdbx_strand_id
1 'polypeptide(L)' 'KALNSFRSGQIQVLVATDVAARGLDISAVTHVINFQPAKNIDSYIHRIGRTGRAGMEGKAYTFAN' A
#
# COMPACT_ATOMS: atom_id res chain seq x y z
N LYS A 1 -1.92 -12.27 -11.72
CA LYS A 1 -0.79 -13.15 -11.31
C LYS A 1 -0.02 -12.56 -10.13
N ALA A 2 0.63 -11.39 -10.25
CA ALA A 2 1.39 -10.76 -9.14
C ALA A 2 0.57 -10.58 -7.85
N LEU A 3 -0.67 -10.11 -7.95
CA LEU A 3 -1.56 -9.94 -6.78
C LEU A 3 -1.89 -11.26 -6.07
N ASN A 4 -2.07 -12.35 -6.82
CA ASN A 4 -2.39 -13.64 -6.23
C ASN A 4 -1.17 -14.19 -5.49
N SER A 5 0.03 -14.06 -6.08
CA SER A 5 1.28 -14.42 -5.41
C SER A 5 1.59 -13.54 -4.19
N PHE A 6 1.18 -12.26 -4.21
CA PHE A 6 1.27 -11.38 -3.05
C PHE A 6 0.29 -11.79 -1.94
N ARG A 7 -0.98 -12.04 -2.29
CA ARG A 7 -1.99 -12.51 -1.34
C ARG A 7 -1.68 -13.87 -0.74
N SER A 8 -1.05 -14.77 -1.51
CA SER A 8 -0.62 -16.08 -1.01
C SER A 8 0.66 -16.02 -0.18
N GLY A 9 1.31 -14.85 -0.07
CA GLY A 9 2.58 -14.68 0.64
C GLY A 9 3.81 -15.18 -0.11
N GLN A 10 3.66 -15.71 -1.33
CA GLN A 10 4.78 -16.10 -2.19
C GLN A 10 5.66 -14.90 -2.57
N ILE A 11 5.05 -13.73 -2.67
CA ILE A 11 5.73 -12.44 -2.82
C ILE A 11 5.40 -11.60 -1.59
N GLN A 12 6.41 -11.06 -0.93
CA GLN A 12 6.25 -10.26 0.29
C GLN A 12 6.15 -8.76 0.03
N VAL A 13 6.54 -8.30 -1.17
CA VAL A 13 6.58 -6.89 -1.55
C VAL A 13 5.90 -6.68 -2.90
N LEU A 14 4.94 -5.76 -2.94
CA LEU A 14 4.27 -5.35 -4.17
C LEU A 14 4.58 -3.87 -4.43
N VAL A 15 5.18 -3.59 -5.58
CA VAL A 15 5.43 -2.23 -6.07
C VAL A 15 4.32 -1.84 -7.05
N ALA A 16 3.68 -0.70 -6.83
CA ALA A 16 2.57 -0.23 -7.64
C ALA A 16 2.57 1.29 -7.81
N THR A 17 1.96 1.77 -8.89
CA THR A 17 1.61 3.18 -9.10
C THR A 17 0.16 3.43 -8.67
N ASP A 18 -0.21 4.70 -8.43
CA ASP A 18 -1.59 5.05 -8.05
C ASP A 18 -2.62 4.56 -9.08
N VAL A 19 -2.27 4.64 -10.37
CA VAL A 19 -3.14 4.19 -11.46
C VAL A 19 -3.33 2.68 -11.41
N ALA A 20 -2.23 1.93 -11.24
CA ALA A 20 -2.28 0.47 -11.17
C ALA A 20 -2.99 -0.02 -9.90
N ALA A 21 -2.98 0.75 -8.81
CA ALA A 21 -3.59 0.39 -7.53
C ALA A 21 -5.10 0.62 -7.46
N ARG A 22 -5.70 1.38 -8.38
CA ARG A 22 -7.15 1.59 -8.42
C ARG A 22 -7.88 0.29 -8.74
N GLY A 23 -8.90 -0.03 -7.96
CA GLY A 23 -9.63 -1.29 -8.08
C GLY A 23 -8.90 -2.51 -7.50
N LEU A 24 -7.67 -2.33 -6.99
CA LEU A 24 -6.99 -3.39 -6.25
C LEU A 24 -7.43 -3.37 -4.79
N ASP A 25 -8.11 -4.43 -4.36
CA ASP A 25 -8.37 -4.67 -2.94
C ASP A 25 -7.13 -5.25 -2.25
N ILE A 26 -6.07 -4.45 -2.15
CA ILE A 26 -4.91 -4.80 -1.34
C ILE A 26 -5.24 -4.32 0.08
N SER A 27 -5.72 -5.24 0.92
CA SER A 27 -6.11 -4.97 2.30
C SER A 27 -5.18 -5.69 3.28
N ALA A 28 -5.00 -5.07 4.46
CA ALA A 28 -4.30 -5.64 5.61
C ALA A 28 -2.80 -5.93 5.42
N VAL A 29 -2.09 -5.07 4.68
CA VAL A 29 -0.61 -5.13 4.70
C VAL A 29 -0.07 -4.53 6.00
N THR A 30 1.06 -5.01 6.48
CA THR A 30 1.71 -4.49 7.71
C THR A 30 2.44 -3.16 7.48
N HIS A 31 2.89 -2.92 6.24
CA HIS A 31 3.71 -1.78 5.88
C HIS A 31 3.26 -1.16 4.56
N VAL A 32 3.23 0.17 4.50
CA VAL A 32 3.08 0.97 3.29
C VAL A 32 4.32 1.85 3.13
N ILE A 33 4.92 1.84 1.96
CA ILE A 33 6.11 2.64 1.65
C ILE A 33 5.79 3.59 0.49
N ASN A 34 5.66 4.89 0.78
CA ASN A 34 5.57 5.94 -0.22
C ASN A 34 6.99 6.29 -0.69
N PHE A 35 7.43 5.64 -1.77
CA PHE A 35 8.74 5.93 -2.37
C PHE A 35 8.85 7.38 -2.88
N GLN A 36 7.74 7.95 -3.31
CA GLN A 36 7.59 9.36 -3.62
C GLN A 36 6.42 9.93 -2.82
N PRO A 37 6.51 11.19 -2.35
CA PRO A 37 5.37 11.88 -1.73
C PRO A 37 4.13 11.79 -2.63
N ALA A 38 2.97 11.61 -2.01
CA ALA A 38 1.72 11.61 -2.76
C ALA A 38 1.48 13.00 -3.36
N LYS A 39 0.87 13.06 -4.55
CA LYS A 39 0.58 14.33 -5.24
C LYS A 39 -0.41 15.22 -4.48
N ASN A 40 -1.27 14.62 -3.66
CA ASN A 40 -2.25 15.30 -2.84
C ASN A 40 -2.59 14.45 -1.60
N ILE A 41 -3.28 15.06 -0.66
CA ILE A 41 -3.64 14.43 0.62
C ILE A 41 -4.58 13.23 0.44
N ASP A 42 -5.52 13.29 -0.50
CA ASP A 42 -6.43 12.16 -0.77
C ASP A 42 -5.68 10.93 -1.25
N SER A 43 -4.70 11.11 -2.13
CA SER A 43 -3.83 10.03 -2.59
C SER A 43 -2.99 9.47 -1.45
N TYR A 44 -2.48 10.33 -0.55
CA TYR A 44 -1.77 9.88 0.64
C TYR A 44 -2.66 9.01 1.53
N ILE A 45 -3.87 9.48 1.86
CA ILE A 45 -4.85 8.75 2.69
C ILE A 45 -5.19 7.40 2.04
N HIS A 46 -5.45 7.36 0.73
CA HIS A 46 -5.74 6.12 0.01
C HIS A 46 -4.57 5.11 0.00
N ARG A 47 -3.33 5.61 -0.03
CA ARG A 47 -2.12 4.76 0.04
C ARG A 47 -1.92 4.21 1.44
N ILE A 48 -1.95 5.05 2.48
CA ILE A 48 -1.72 4.59 3.86
C ILE A 48 -2.87 3.73 4.38
N GLY A 49 -4.09 3.91 3.87
CA GLY A 49 -5.26 3.09 4.22
C GLY A 49 -5.16 1.61 3.84
N ARG A 50 -4.05 1.17 3.23
CA ARG A 50 -3.76 -0.25 2.96
C ARG A 50 -3.23 -0.99 4.19
N THR A 51 -2.71 -0.26 5.17
CA THR A 51 -2.29 -0.80 6.47
C THR A 51 -3.24 -0.36 7.59
N GLY A 52 -3.07 -0.90 8.80
CA GLY A 52 -3.82 -0.44 9.98
C GLY A 52 -5.32 -0.73 9.98
N ARG A 53 -5.78 -1.80 9.30
CA ARG A 53 -7.21 -2.16 9.18
C ARG A 53 -7.61 -3.20 10.21
N ALA A 54 -8.92 -3.28 10.52
CA ALA A 54 -9.49 -4.27 11.43
C ALA A 54 -8.88 -4.24 12.86
N GLY A 55 -8.55 -3.05 13.36
CA GLY A 55 -7.95 -2.87 14.69
C GLY A 55 -6.48 -3.27 14.79
N MET A 56 -5.86 -3.72 13.68
CA MET A 56 -4.45 -4.06 13.63
C MET A 56 -3.59 -2.80 13.53
N GLU A 57 -2.39 -2.86 14.10
CA GLU A 57 -1.38 -1.84 13.88
C GLU A 57 -0.86 -1.86 12.43
N GLY A 58 -0.43 -0.69 11.95
CA GLY A 58 0.11 -0.53 10.62
C GLY A 58 1.15 0.58 10.58
N LYS A 59 2.16 0.43 9.71
CA LYS A 59 3.23 1.43 9.56
C LYS A 59 3.25 1.99 8.15
N ALA A 60 3.30 3.31 8.05
CA ALA A 60 3.48 4.02 6.79
C ALA A 60 4.74 4.87 6.84
N TYR A 61 5.60 4.70 5.84
CA TYR A 61 6.83 5.47 5.68
C TYR A 61 6.78 6.25 4.38
N THR A 62 7.24 7.50 4.41
CA THR A 62 7.32 8.34 3.23
C THR A 62 8.74 8.87 3.09
N PHE A 63 9.33 8.65 1.92
CA PHE A 63 10.58 9.32 1.58
C PHE A 63 10.25 10.77 1.20
N ALA A 64 10.94 11.71 1.84
CA ALA A 64 10.84 13.14 1.56
C ALA A 64 12.26 13.67 1.33
N ASN A 65 12.44 14.36 0.21
CA ASN A 65 13.67 15.06 -0.17
C ASN A 65 13.38 16.56 -0.22
#